data_AF-A0A2P6TSZ7-F1
#
_entry.id   AF-A0A2P6TSZ7-F1
#
_cell.length_a   1.000
_cell.length_b   1.000
_cell.length_c   1.000
_cell.angle_alpha   90.00
_cell.angle_beta   90.00
_cell.angle_gamma   90.00
#
_symmetry.space_group_name_H-M   'P 1'
#
loop_
_entity.id
_entity.type
_entity.pdbx_description
1 polymer ?
#
loop_
_entity_poly.entity_id
_entity_poly.type
_entity_poly.pdbx_seq_one_letter_code
_entity_poly.pdbx_strand_id
1 'polypeptide(L)'
;MDLPRACLAFLALVLLAGPAVAAPTRRLLQTTLSGRVILFSADIKGQPSQRLLAVQTPSGQRVHVQASAAQLHGVASGMQVQVTGTWQQQARPTVAAAAAAAAAAPTSSSFVAASISASGAKFAAPQVTVAAAGPTIAAAKAAPTMVLSSNQLVTPDISTIFIPIAFKQASGAACAGTSLPKFSTAAVRKAVFAELNPAGPTVGGTFAKCSNQRSLLTQANSRVAEVVSLPCSGTSNGVAWATNKCDFDDFNGWSDAADAALAARGIDLSQYKYRVYLLPPTTTCAWVGLGYEGCDGSFACRAWITGDFWTSPQPIAHELGHNLYMAHAGAANADGSFDEYGDSTCVMGHCCDTRCPNTPHAWQMGWVSLQQLDGTSLKAGQTVTAVVAAQASLTAANTATRSAGLRITPSWSAGAQPIFVGYRTRAAGSGDATLPADQAGKVHLYTSAISNTYDPQPTDWKAQLAAGGSWSAAGLVVRVKAAGPTSATVTVCRRAGAETLASCQAGLDNDCNGRVGSADAACATLLAKAAAAAKAKAAAAAKAKAAAAAKAKAAAAAAAAAAAKAKAAAAAAAKAKASPAPK
;
A
#
# COMPACT_ATOMS: atom_id res chain seq x y z
N MET A 1 -12.07 -60.83 6.24
CA MET A 1 -12.50 -60.76 4.83
C MET A 1 -11.25 -60.78 3.99
N ASP A 2 -10.84 -62.01 3.68
CA ASP A 2 -9.80 -62.39 2.76
C ASP A 2 -10.12 -61.96 1.32
N LEU A 3 -9.10 -61.62 0.55
CA LEU A 3 -8.97 -61.95 -0.88
C LEU A 3 -7.48 -61.71 -1.31
N PRO A 4 -6.96 -62.38 -2.35
CA PRO A 4 -5.70 -63.11 -2.24
C PRO A 4 -4.61 -62.65 -3.22
N ARG A 5 -3.40 -63.18 -2.98
CA ARG A 5 -2.23 -63.15 -3.85
C ARG A 5 -2.44 -63.99 -5.12
N ALA A 6 -2.09 -63.44 -6.29
CA ALA A 6 -1.83 -64.17 -7.54
C ALA A 6 -0.68 -63.46 -8.27
N CYS A 7 0.52 -64.06 -8.30
CA CYS A 7 1.10 -64.88 -9.36
C CYS A 7 1.83 -64.09 -10.46
N LEU A 8 3.15 -64.29 -10.47
CA LEU A 8 4.14 -63.85 -11.46
C LEU A 8 3.81 -64.38 -12.86
N ALA A 9 3.95 -63.53 -13.86
CA ALA A 9 4.37 -63.92 -15.21
C ALA A 9 5.42 -62.90 -15.70
N PHE A 10 6.68 -63.33 -15.70
CA PHE A 10 7.80 -62.59 -16.28
C PHE A 10 7.75 -62.79 -17.81
N LEU A 11 7.40 -61.73 -18.55
CA LEU A 11 7.57 -61.67 -20.00
C LEU A 11 8.88 -60.92 -20.28
N ALA A 12 9.92 -61.65 -20.71
CA ALA A 12 11.18 -61.06 -21.14
C ALA A 12 11.00 -60.42 -22.53
N LEU A 13 10.86 -59.09 -22.56
CA LEU A 13 10.88 -58.31 -23.80
C LEU A 13 12.33 -57.88 -24.08
N VAL A 14 12.96 -58.49 -25.08
CA VAL A 14 14.28 -58.08 -25.60
C VAL A 14 14.10 -56.77 -26.38
N LEU A 15 14.44 -55.65 -25.75
CA LEU A 15 14.58 -54.34 -26.41
C LEU A 15 15.91 -54.29 -27.16
N LEU A 16 15.86 -54.37 -28.49
CA LEU A 16 16.97 -54.01 -29.37
C LEU A 16 17.19 -52.49 -29.28
N ALA A 17 18.23 -52.08 -28.55
CA ALA A 17 18.72 -50.70 -28.53
C ALA A 17 19.38 -50.37 -29.87
N GLY A 18 18.65 -49.71 -30.77
CA GLY A 18 19.25 -49.01 -31.91
C GLY A 18 20.03 -47.77 -31.45
N PRO A 19 21.04 -47.32 -32.20
CA PRO A 19 21.83 -46.15 -31.84
C PRO A 19 20.93 -44.92 -31.74
N ALA A 20 20.94 -44.27 -30.58
CA ALA A 20 20.27 -42.98 -30.37
C ALA A 20 20.91 -41.95 -31.30
N VAL A 21 20.26 -41.66 -32.43
CA VAL A 21 20.61 -40.52 -33.28
C VAL A 21 20.31 -39.28 -32.43
N ALA A 22 21.37 -38.62 -31.93
CA ALA A 22 21.24 -37.37 -31.23
C ALA A 22 20.48 -36.38 -32.12
N ALA A 23 19.24 -36.06 -31.73
CA ALA A 23 18.46 -35.07 -32.42
C ALA A 23 19.24 -33.75 -32.42
N PRO A 24 19.42 -33.08 -33.56
CA PRO A 24 20.15 -31.82 -33.61
C PRO A 24 19.49 -30.84 -32.66
N THR A 25 20.23 -30.39 -31.64
CA THR A 25 19.82 -29.31 -30.75
C THR A 25 19.60 -28.06 -31.60
N ARG A 26 18.35 -27.81 -31.99
CA ARG A 26 17.94 -26.54 -32.58
C ARG A 26 18.26 -25.45 -31.57
N ARG A 27 19.35 -24.70 -31.81
CA ARG A 27 19.57 -23.42 -31.14
C ARG A 27 18.37 -22.54 -31.47
N LEU A 28 17.48 -22.35 -30.50
CA LEU A 28 16.41 -21.37 -30.59
C LEU A 28 17.09 -20.01 -30.76
N LEU A 29 16.86 -19.37 -31.90
CA LEU A 29 17.40 -18.04 -32.19
C LEU A 29 16.86 -17.08 -31.13
N GLN A 30 17.76 -16.52 -30.34
CA GLN A 30 17.44 -15.45 -29.42
C GLN A 30 17.06 -14.22 -30.24
N THR A 31 15.92 -13.63 -29.92
CA THR A 31 15.36 -12.46 -30.62
C THR A 31 15.13 -11.32 -29.63
N THR A 32 14.97 -10.11 -30.14
CA THR A 32 14.66 -8.92 -29.33
C THR A 32 13.27 -8.39 -29.70
N LEU A 33 12.44 -8.20 -28.69
CA LEU A 33 11.13 -7.59 -28.76
C LEU A 33 11.20 -6.20 -28.14
N SER A 34 10.77 -5.17 -28.87
CA SER A 34 10.80 -3.80 -28.40
C SER A 34 9.43 -3.17 -28.48
N GLY A 35 9.11 -2.33 -27.50
CA GLY A 35 7.83 -1.63 -27.47
C GLY A 35 7.53 -1.03 -26.12
N ARG A 36 6.26 -0.73 -25.90
CA ARG A 36 5.75 -0.13 -24.67
C ARG A 36 5.27 -1.21 -23.70
N VAL A 37 5.64 -1.06 -22.44
CA VAL A 37 5.23 -1.93 -21.34
C VAL A 37 3.75 -1.73 -21.02
N ILE A 38 3.03 -2.84 -20.87
CA ILE A 38 1.72 -2.92 -20.25
C ILE A 38 1.83 -3.99 -19.16
N LEU A 39 1.72 -3.58 -17.90
CA LEU A 39 1.65 -4.49 -16.77
C LEU A 39 0.20 -4.68 -16.37
N PHE A 40 -0.11 -5.87 -15.89
CA PHE A 40 -1.43 -6.19 -15.38
C PHE A 40 -1.32 -7.26 -14.30
N SER A 41 -2.21 -7.16 -13.33
CA SER A 41 -2.31 -8.15 -12.26
C SER A 41 -3.27 -9.24 -12.73
N ALA A 42 -2.89 -10.48 -12.49
CA ALA A 42 -3.70 -11.63 -12.83
C ALA A 42 -3.87 -12.60 -11.66
N ASP A 43 -5.13 -12.87 -11.33
CA ASP A 43 -5.51 -13.65 -10.17
C ASP A 43 -6.14 -14.95 -10.60
N ILE A 44 -5.32 -15.98 -10.64
CA ILE A 44 -5.75 -17.31 -11.00
C ILE A 44 -6.14 -18.03 -9.72
N LYS A 45 -7.38 -18.53 -9.64
CA LYS A 45 -7.86 -19.27 -8.47
C LYS A 45 -6.87 -20.35 -8.03
N GLY A 46 -6.40 -20.25 -6.79
CA GLY A 46 -5.45 -21.21 -6.19
C GLY A 46 -3.99 -21.01 -6.59
N GLN A 47 -3.65 -19.91 -7.24
CA GLN A 47 -2.27 -19.47 -7.51
C GLN A 47 -2.02 -18.12 -6.82
N PRO A 48 -0.77 -17.79 -6.46
CA PRO A 48 -0.39 -16.42 -6.11
C PRO A 48 -0.74 -15.46 -7.25
N SER A 49 -1.04 -14.20 -6.94
CA SER A 49 -1.21 -13.18 -7.97
C SER A 49 0.08 -13.09 -8.79
N GLN A 50 -0.10 -12.90 -10.09
CA GLN A 50 1.01 -12.72 -11.00
C GLN A 50 0.92 -11.35 -11.63
N ARG A 51 2.01 -10.60 -11.51
CA ARG A 51 2.22 -9.42 -12.35
C ARG A 51 2.70 -9.90 -13.71
N LEU A 52 1.83 -9.79 -14.70
CA LEU A 52 2.11 -10.20 -16.08
C LEU A 52 2.60 -9.00 -16.90
N LEU A 53 3.45 -9.29 -17.89
CA LEU A 53 4.00 -8.29 -18.80
C LEU A 53 3.49 -8.52 -20.20
N ALA A 54 2.91 -7.49 -20.80
CA ALA A 54 2.74 -7.41 -22.23
C ALA A 54 3.59 -6.27 -22.80
N VAL A 55 4.05 -6.47 -24.04
CA VAL A 55 4.74 -5.43 -24.81
C VAL A 55 3.86 -5.06 -25.99
N GLN A 56 3.47 -3.79 -26.06
CA GLN A 56 2.83 -3.21 -27.23
C GLN A 56 3.91 -2.77 -28.21
N THR A 57 4.01 -3.46 -29.35
CA THR A 57 4.96 -3.15 -30.41
C THR A 57 4.58 -1.83 -31.12
N PRO A 58 5.50 -1.23 -31.90
CA PRO A 58 5.18 -0.07 -32.73
C PRO A 58 4.06 -0.31 -33.76
N SER A 59 3.83 -1.57 -34.15
CA SER A 59 2.71 -1.95 -35.03
C SER A 59 1.37 -2.08 -34.30
N GLY A 60 1.34 -1.84 -32.98
CA GLY A 60 0.14 -1.94 -32.15
C GLY A 60 -0.18 -3.35 -31.65
N GLN A 61 0.59 -4.37 -32.05
CA GLN A 61 0.44 -5.73 -31.55
C GLN A 61 0.83 -5.78 -30.07
N ARG A 62 0.06 -6.52 -29.27
CA ARG A 62 0.43 -6.83 -27.88
C ARG A 62 0.94 -8.26 -27.81
N VAL A 63 2.10 -8.42 -27.18
CA VAL A 63 2.77 -9.71 -27.02
C VAL A 63 2.90 -10.00 -25.54
N HIS A 64 2.39 -11.14 -25.09
CA HIS A 64 2.62 -11.63 -23.73
C HIS A 64 4.09 -12.05 -23.55
N VAL A 65 4.72 -11.49 -22.53
CA VAL A 65 6.08 -11.80 -22.13
C VAL A 65 6.07 -12.53 -20.79
N GLN A 66 6.49 -13.79 -20.81
CA GLN A 66 6.74 -14.55 -19.59
C GLN A 66 8.02 -14.03 -18.93
N ALA A 67 7.90 -13.48 -17.73
CA ALA A 67 8.98 -12.90 -16.96
C ALA A 67 8.83 -13.25 -15.48
N SER A 68 9.96 -13.35 -14.78
CA SER A 68 9.98 -13.50 -13.32
C SER A 68 9.74 -12.16 -12.61
N ALA A 69 9.29 -12.20 -11.36
CA ALA A 69 9.15 -11.00 -10.52
C ALA A 69 10.44 -10.18 -10.44
N ALA A 70 11.60 -10.85 -10.37
CA ALA A 70 12.90 -10.19 -10.36
C ALA A 70 13.19 -9.42 -11.67
N GLN A 71 12.81 -9.98 -12.82
CA GLN A 71 12.96 -9.30 -14.12
C GLN A 71 12.00 -8.11 -14.29
N LEU A 72 10.87 -8.11 -13.57
CA LEU A 72 9.90 -7.01 -13.57
C LEU A 72 10.20 -5.93 -12.53
N HIS A 73 11.26 -6.08 -11.74
CA HIS A 73 11.64 -5.09 -10.74
C HIS A 73 11.96 -3.74 -11.41
N GLY A 74 11.26 -2.69 -10.98
CA GLY A 74 11.41 -1.35 -11.52
C GLY A 74 10.70 -1.09 -12.86
N VAL A 75 10.09 -2.11 -13.46
CA VAL A 75 9.29 -2.00 -14.69
C VAL A 75 7.89 -1.46 -14.33
N ALA A 76 7.40 -0.50 -15.10
CA ALA A 76 6.07 0.11 -14.96
C ALA A 76 5.40 0.26 -16.33
N SER A 77 4.07 0.21 -16.37
CA SER A 77 3.29 0.52 -17.57
C SER A 77 3.65 1.88 -18.16
N GLY A 78 3.66 1.97 -19.49
CA GLY A 78 4.03 3.18 -20.23
C GLY A 78 5.53 3.31 -20.55
N MET A 79 6.42 2.63 -19.81
CA MET A 79 7.86 2.61 -20.09
C MET A 79 8.15 1.97 -21.46
N GLN A 80 9.26 2.36 -22.09
CA GLN A 80 9.77 1.66 -23.27
C GLN A 80 10.66 0.51 -22.84
N VAL A 81 10.55 -0.64 -23.49
CA VAL A 81 11.30 -1.84 -23.13
C VAL A 81 11.96 -2.47 -24.34
N GLN A 82 13.12 -3.08 -24.10
CA GLN A 82 13.70 -4.09 -24.96
C GLN A 82 13.78 -5.40 -24.17
N VAL A 83 13.10 -6.42 -24.67
CA VAL A 83 13.07 -7.76 -24.09
C VAL A 83 13.87 -8.67 -25.01
N THR A 84 14.92 -9.28 -24.50
CA THR A 84 15.67 -10.29 -25.26
C THR A 84 15.26 -11.67 -24.77
N GLY A 85 15.02 -12.61 -25.68
CA GLY A 85 14.47 -13.91 -25.30
C GLY A 85 14.13 -14.79 -26.49
N THR A 86 13.24 -15.76 -26.28
CA THR A 86 12.85 -16.73 -27.30
C THR A 86 11.34 -16.83 -27.40
N TRP A 87 10.85 -16.90 -28.63
CA TRP A 87 9.46 -17.26 -28.90
C TRP A 87 9.24 -18.73 -28.53
N GLN A 88 8.29 -18.98 -27.63
CA GLN A 88 7.75 -20.32 -27.46
C GLN A 88 6.74 -20.55 -28.59
N GLN A 89 7.17 -21.28 -29.62
CA GLN A 89 6.20 -21.89 -30.52
C GLN A 89 5.46 -22.96 -29.72
N GLN A 90 4.14 -22.85 -29.61
CA GLN A 90 3.33 -24.01 -29.23
C GLN A 90 3.73 -25.17 -30.15
N ALA A 91 3.98 -26.34 -29.56
CA ALA A 91 4.39 -27.52 -30.30
C ALA A 91 3.45 -27.72 -31.49
N ARG A 92 3.98 -27.73 -32.72
CA ARG A 92 3.17 -27.98 -33.91
C ARG A 92 2.45 -29.31 -33.70
N PRO A 93 1.12 -29.37 -33.94
CA PRO A 93 0.44 -30.65 -33.90
C PRO A 93 1.08 -31.60 -34.91
N THR A 94 1.20 -32.87 -34.53
CA THR A 94 1.83 -33.93 -35.35
C THR A 94 1.22 -33.97 -36.76
N VAL A 95 2.02 -34.39 -37.74
CA VAL A 95 1.78 -34.30 -39.20
C VAL A 95 0.38 -34.76 -39.65
N ALA A 96 -0.29 -35.66 -38.93
CA ALA A 96 -1.68 -36.07 -39.19
C ALA A 96 -2.73 -34.93 -39.06
N ALA A 97 -2.43 -33.86 -38.32
CA ALA A 97 -3.31 -32.69 -38.15
C ALA A 97 -2.88 -31.46 -38.98
N ALA A 98 -1.77 -31.56 -39.72
CA ALA A 98 -1.18 -30.43 -40.45
C ALA A 98 -1.96 -30.04 -41.72
N ALA A 99 -2.69 -30.98 -42.33
CA ALA A 99 -3.45 -30.74 -43.56
C ALA A 99 -4.65 -29.79 -43.36
N ALA A 100 -5.20 -29.69 -42.14
CA ALA A 100 -6.25 -28.71 -41.80
C ALA A 100 -5.68 -27.38 -41.27
N ALA A 101 -4.40 -27.34 -40.86
CA ALA A 101 -3.78 -26.18 -40.22
C ALA A 101 -3.06 -25.23 -41.19
N ALA A 102 -2.92 -25.58 -42.47
CA ALA A 102 -2.20 -24.75 -43.46
C ALA A 102 -2.87 -23.41 -43.78
N ALA A 103 -4.12 -23.20 -43.36
CA ALA A 103 -4.84 -21.92 -43.46
C ALA A 103 -4.95 -21.16 -42.11
N ALA A 104 -4.38 -21.71 -41.03
CA ALA A 104 -4.48 -21.11 -39.70
C ALA A 104 -3.32 -20.12 -39.46
N ALA A 105 -3.68 -18.87 -39.14
CA ALA A 105 -2.81 -17.83 -38.64
C ALA A 105 -1.91 -18.34 -37.49
N PRO A 106 -0.73 -17.72 -37.25
CA PRO A 106 0.24 -18.20 -36.27
C PRO A 106 -0.42 -18.50 -34.92
N THR A 107 -0.19 -19.72 -34.44
CA THR A 107 -0.54 -20.18 -33.09
C THR A 107 0.01 -19.21 -32.07
N SER A 108 -0.80 -18.88 -31.05
CA SER A 108 -0.42 -18.07 -29.88
C SER A 108 1.05 -18.27 -29.51
N SER A 109 1.81 -17.18 -29.55
CA SER A 109 3.25 -17.19 -29.33
C SER A 109 3.53 -16.36 -28.09
N SER A 110 3.79 -17.01 -26.95
CA SER A 110 4.36 -16.33 -25.80
C SER A 110 5.85 -16.08 -26.02
N PHE A 111 6.33 -14.95 -25.51
CA PHE A 111 7.75 -14.62 -25.53
C PHE A 111 8.36 -14.88 -24.15
N VAL A 112 9.37 -15.72 -24.04
CA VAL A 112 10.04 -15.96 -22.76
C VAL A 112 11.22 -15.03 -22.64
N ALA A 113 11.20 -14.14 -21.65
CA ALA A 113 12.27 -13.18 -21.42
C ALA A 113 13.51 -13.84 -20.82
N ALA A 114 14.65 -13.70 -21.49
CA ALA A 114 15.96 -13.91 -20.89
C ALA A 114 16.41 -12.66 -20.14
N SER A 115 16.19 -11.47 -20.72
CA SER A 115 16.48 -10.19 -20.09
C SER A 115 15.46 -9.13 -20.47
N ILE A 116 15.25 -8.17 -19.57
CA ILE A 116 14.36 -7.02 -19.74
C ILE A 116 15.17 -5.77 -19.44
N SER A 117 15.23 -4.85 -20.40
CA SER A 117 15.79 -3.52 -20.22
C SER A 117 14.68 -2.48 -20.44
N ALA A 118 14.19 -1.89 -19.36
CA ALA A 118 13.21 -0.82 -19.42
C ALA A 118 13.91 0.56 -19.41
N SER A 119 13.38 1.49 -20.19
CA SER A 119 13.90 2.83 -20.40
C SER A 119 12.75 3.83 -20.52
N GLY A 120 13.07 5.11 -20.43
CA GLY A 120 12.07 6.17 -20.27
C GLY A 120 11.71 6.39 -18.80
N ALA A 121 11.17 7.57 -18.51
CA ALA A 121 10.70 7.86 -17.18
C ALA A 121 9.46 7.00 -16.89
N LYS A 122 9.40 6.40 -15.70
CA LYS A 122 8.11 6.14 -15.06
C LYS A 122 7.29 7.43 -15.14
N PHE A 123 5.97 7.35 -15.29
CA PHE A 123 5.12 8.55 -15.30
C PHE A 123 5.58 9.49 -14.18
N ALA A 124 5.90 10.74 -14.52
CA ALA A 124 6.63 11.62 -13.63
C ALA A 124 5.92 11.66 -12.28
N ALA A 125 6.64 11.25 -11.22
CA ALA A 125 6.08 11.21 -9.89
C ALA A 125 5.55 12.61 -9.56
N PRO A 126 4.23 12.77 -9.35
CA PRO A 126 3.67 14.07 -9.04
C PRO A 126 4.26 14.52 -7.71
N GLN A 127 4.41 15.84 -7.55
CA GLN A 127 4.92 16.40 -6.32
C GLN A 127 3.93 16.07 -5.19
N VAL A 128 4.45 15.45 -4.13
CA VAL A 128 3.71 15.30 -2.88
C VAL A 128 3.59 16.69 -2.28
N THR A 129 2.36 17.17 -2.11
CA THR A 129 2.14 18.45 -1.45
C THR A 129 2.30 18.25 0.04
N VAL A 130 3.26 18.97 0.62
CA VAL A 130 3.56 18.95 2.05
C VAL A 130 3.29 20.36 2.56
N ALA A 131 2.13 20.58 3.17
CA ALA A 131 1.68 21.89 3.61
C ALA A 131 1.49 21.94 5.13
N ALA A 132 1.81 23.08 5.74
CA ALA A 132 1.41 23.35 7.12
C ALA A 132 -0.13 23.36 7.19
N ALA A 133 -0.70 22.58 8.11
CA ALA A 133 -2.11 22.69 8.44
C ALA A 133 -2.38 24.11 8.96
N GLY A 134 -3.46 24.74 8.51
CA GLY A 134 -3.87 26.06 8.95
C GLY A 134 -4.00 26.17 10.49
N PRO A 135 -3.97 27.39 11.05
CA PRO A 135 -3.89 27.60 12.49
C PRO A 135 -5.07 26.92 13.20
N THR A 136 -4.77 25.88 13.99
CA THR A 136 -5.72 25.32 14.96
C THR A 136 -5.84 26.28 16.14
N ILE A 137 -7.08 26.58 16.53
CA ILE A 137 -7.46 27.54 17.59
C ILE A 137 -6.57 27.36 18.84
N ALA A 138 -6.11 28.51 19.35
CA ALA A 138 -5.07 28.67 20.36
C ALA A 138 -5.29 27.91 21.67
N ALA A 139 -4.26 27.17 22.11
CA ALA A 139 -3.85 27.05 23.52
C ALA A 139 -2.47 26.37 23.67
N ALA A 140 -1.60 27.01 24.47
CA ALA A 140 -0.44 26.50 25.23
C ALA A 140 0.69 25.73 24.51
N LYS A 141 1.92 26.30 24.57
CA LYS A 141 3.22 25.79 24.09
C LYS A 141 3.19 25.35 22.62
N ALA A 142 3.82 26.13 21.74
CA ALA A 142 3.92 25.92 20.28
C ALA A 142 3.94 24.42 19.92
N ALA A 143 2.76 23.87 19.61
CA ALA A 143 2.64 22.52 19.11
C ALA A 143 3.39 22.48 17.78
N PRO A 144 4.13 21.40 17.48
CA PRO A 144 4.78 21.26 16.19
C PRO A 144 3.72 21.47 15.10
N THR A 145 4.01 22.39 14.16
CA THR A 145 3.13 22.67 13.03
C THR A 145 2.78 21.36 12.35
N MET A 146 1.50 21.00 12.36
CA MET A 146 1.04 19.78 11.71
C MET A 146 1.32 19.92 10.22
N VAL A 147 2.06 18.97 9.66
CA VAL A 147 2.36 18.95 8.23
C VAL A 147 1.44 17.92 7.59
N LEU A 148 0.58 18.35 6.67
CA LEU A 148 -0.27 17.46 5.88
C LEU A 148 0.45 17.10 4.59
N SER A 149 0.48 15.80 4.30
CA SER A 149 0.89 15.22 3.03
C SER A 149 -0.35 14.81 2.24
N SER A 150 -0.43 15.29 1.01
CA SER A 150 -1.45 14.89 0.05
C SER A 150 -0.82 14.66 -1.31
N ASN A 151 -1.41 13.76 -2.08
CA ASN A 151 -1.04 13.53 -3.47
C ASN A 151 -1.96 14.29 -4.41
N GLN A 152 -1.46 14.51 -5.63
CA GLN A 152 -2.29 14.95 -6.74
C GLN A 152 -3.47 13.97 -6.92
N LEU A 153 -4.65 14.53 -7.19
CA LEU A 153 -5.81 13.73 -7.55
C LEU A 153 -5.51 12.94 -8.82
N VAL A 154 -5.63 11.62 -8.75
CA VAL A 154 -5.37 10.69 -9.87
C VAL A 154 -6.15 11.02 -11.14
N THR A 155 -7.45 11.29 -11.01
CA THR A 155 -8.34 11.78 -12.06
C THR A 155 -9.65 12.27 -11.44
N PRO A 156 -10.21 13.41 -11.91
CA PRO A 156 -11.56 13.82 -11.52
C PRO A 156 -12.64 13.01 -12.22
N ASP A 157 -12.38 12.56 -13.45
CA ASP A 157 -13.32 11.78 -14.26
C ASP A 157 -12.78 10.38 -14.50
N ILE A 158 -13.55 9.38 -14.08
CA ILE A 158 -13.28 7.96 -14.37
C ILE A 158 -14.11 7.60 -15.61
N SER A 159 -13.84 8.29 -16.71
CA SER A 159 -14.57 8.13 -17.97
C SER A 159 -14.37 6.71 -18.52
N THR A 160 -15.45 5.93 -18.49
CA THR A 160 -15.41 4.49 -18.70
C THR A 160 -16.48 4.03 -19.69
N ILE A 161 -16.12 3.14 -20.60
CA ILE A 161 -17.09 2.38 -21.38
C ILE A 161 -17.13 0.93 -20.89
N PHE A 162 -18.32 0.46 -20.51
CA PHE A 162 -18.60 -0.93 -20.18
C PHE A 162 -19.11 -1.64 -21.44
N ILE A 163 -18.49 -2.76 -21.79
CA ILE A 163 -18.69 -3.45 -23.06
C ILE A 163 -19.16 -4.89 -22.76
N PRO A 164 -20.49 -5.11 -22.67
CA PRO A 164 -21.07 -6.44 -22.63
C PRO A 164 -20.74 -7.26 -23.88
N ILE A 165 -20.18 -8.45 -23.72
CA ILE A 165 -19.84 -9.36 -24.82
C ILE A 165 -20.70 -10.61 -24.77
N ALA A 166 -21.12 -11.10 -25.93
CA ALA A 166 -21.73 -12.40 -26.12
C ALA A 166 -20.94 -13.19 -27.17
N PHE A 167 -20.53 -14.41 -26.83
CA PHE A 167 -19.91 -15.33 -27.79
C PHE A 167 -21.00 -16.17 -28.46
N LYS A 168 -21.17 -15.98 -29.77
CA LYS A 168 -22.26 -16.60 -30.53
C LYS A 168 -21.77 -17.34 -31.76
N GLN A 169 -22.40 -18.47 -32.03
CA GLN A 169 -22.39 -19.14 -33.31
C GLN A 169 -23.28 -18.40 -34.32
N ALA A 170 -23.14 -18.70 -35.61
CA ALA A 170 -24.02 -18.16 -36.65
C ALA A 170 -25.51 -18.50 -36.42
N SER A 171 -25.79 -19.64 -35.75
CA SER A 171 -27.13 -20.06 -35.33
C SER A 171 -27.74 -19.21 -34.20
N GLY A 172 -26.95 -18.33 -33.58
CA GLY A 172 -27.33 -17.56 -32.38
C GLY A 172 -27.10 -18.30 -31.05
N ALA A 173 -26.75 -19.59 -31.09
CA ALA A 173 -26.37 -20.36 -29.90
C ALA A 173 -25.05 -19.86 -29.29
N ALA A 174 -24.84 -20.11 -27.99
CA ALA A 174 -23.57 -19.81 -27.34
C ALA A 174 -22.42 -20.64 -27.94
N CYS A 175 -21.21 -20.09 -27.90
CA CYS A 175 -20.01 -20.83 -28.27
C CYS A 175 -19.71 -21.94 -27.26
N ALA A 176 -19.03 -23.01 -27.72
CA ALA A 176 -18.65 -24.12 -26.84
C ALA A 176 -17.84 -23.63 -25.64
N GLY A 177 -18.17 -24.12 -24.44
CA GLY A 177 -17.51 -23.74 -23.18
C GLY A 177 -17.98 -22.41 -22.58
N THR A 178 -18.94 -21.73 -23.24
CA THR A 178 -19.50 -20.42 -22.83
C THR A 178 -21.02 -20.48 -22.71
N SER A 179 -21.63 -19.48 -22.06
CA SER A 179 -23.08 -19.25 -22.12
C SER A 179 -23.41 -17.90 -22.74
N LEU A 180 -24.68 -17.67 -23.09
CA LEU A 180 -25.14 -16.32 -23.40
C LEU A 180 -25.10 -15.45 -22.11
N PRO A 181 -24.97 -14.12 -22.26
CA PRO A 181 -25.08 -13.20 -21.13
C PRO A 181 -26.35 -13.39 -20.31
N LYS A 182 -26.22 -13.41 -18.99
CA LYS A 182 -27.37 -13.50 -18.07
C LYS A 182 -27.99 -12.13 -17.74
N PHE A 183 -27.24 -11.06 -17.95
CA PHE A 183 -27.65 -9.71 -17.56
C PHE A 183 -27.92 -8.83 -18.77
N SER A 184 -28.98 -8.04 -18.68
CA SER A 184 -29.29 -7.01 -19.68
C SER A 184 -28.39 -5.79 -19.52
N THR A 185 -28.27 -4.99 -20.58
CA THR A 185 -27.59 -3.70 -20.55
C THR A 185 -28.18 -2.78 -19.47
N ALA A 186 -29.51 -2.79 -19.28
CA ALA A 186 -30.19 -2.05 -18.22
C ALA A 186 -29.77 -2.50 -16.81
N ALA A 187 -29.58 -3.80 -16.59
CA ALA A 187 -29.10 -4.31 -15.30
C ALA A 187 -27.66 -3.86 -15.03
N VAL A 188 -26.78 -3.93 -16.04
CA VAL A 188 -25.40 -3.42 -15.94
C VAL A 188 -25.40 -1.92 -15.63
N ARG A 189 -26.22 -1.12 -16.33
CA ARG A 189 -26.37 0.33 -16.07
C ARG A 189 -26.72 0.63 -14.62
N LYS A 190 -27.66 -0.12 -14.02
CA LYS A 190 -28.02 0.02 -12.60
C LYS A 190 -26.91 -0.38 -11.63
N ALA A 191 -26.02 -1.30 -12.03
CA ALA A 191 -24.89 -1.71 -11.21
C ALA A 191 -23.71 -0.72 -11.29
N VAL A 192 -23.52 -0.05 -12.42
CA VAL A 192 -22.36 0.85 -12.61
C VAL A 192 -22.68 2.32 -12.29
N PHE A 193 -23.89 2.81 -12.56
CA PHE A 193 -24.25 4.23 -12.40
C PHE A 193 -25.07 4.48 -11.14
N ALA A 194 -24.56 5.32 -10.24
CA ALA A 194 -25.24 5.71 -9.01
C ALA A 194 -26.55 6.45 -9.25
N GLU A 195 -26.64 7.21 -10.35
CA GLU A 195 -27.82 7.98 -10.74
C GLU A 195 -29.03 7.08 -11.04
N LEU A 196 -28.79 5.81 -11.37
CA LEU A 196 -29.83 4.82 -11.65
C LEU A 196 -30.12 3.89 -10.46
N ASN A 197 -29.29 3.94 -9.42
CA ASN A 197 -29.43 3.14 -8.20
C ASN A 197 -28.78 3.88 -7.00
N PRO A 198 -29.37 4.99 -6.54
CA PRO A 198 -28.76 5.85 -5.52
C PRO A 198 -28.70 5.21 -4.13
N ALA A 199 -29.62 4.28 -3.85
CA ALA A 199 -29.71 3.57 -2.57
C ALA A 199 -28.79 2.33 -2.51
N GLY A 200 -28.48 1.72 -3.65
CA GLY A 200 -27.67 0.51 -3.72
C GLY A 200 -26.17 0.77 -3.89
N PRO A 201 -25.35 -0.29 -3.75
CA PRO A 201 -23.95 -0.23 -4.15
C PRO A 201 -23.87 -0.13 -5.67
N THR A 202 -23.03 0.79 -6.16
CA THR A 202 -22.71 0.92 -7.58
C THR A 202 -21.24 1.25 -7.74
N VAL A 203 -20.69 1.01 -8.94
CA VAL A 203 -19.29 1.35 -9.24
C VAL A 203 -19.07 2.86 -9.09
N GLY A 204 -19.91 3.67 -9.74
CA GLY A 204 -19.87 5.12 -9.61
C GLY A 204 -20.12 5.62 -8.19
N GLY A 205 -21.02 4.97 -7.45
CA GLY A 205 -21.25 5.27 -6.04
C GLY A 205 -20.03 4.97 -5.17
N THR A 206 -19.28 3.92 -5.47
CA THR A 206 -18.03 3.57 -4.77
C THR A 206 -16.99 4.68 -4.96
N PHE A 207 -16.70 5.05 -6.21
CA PHE A 207 -15.75 6.12 -6.49
C PHE A 207 -16.19 7.47 -5.93
N ALA A 208 -17.45 7.86 -6.13
CA ALA A 208 -17.97 9.14 -5.65
C ALA A 208 -17.96 9.23 -4.12
N LYS A 209 -18.40 8.19 -3.41
CA LYS A 209 -18.46 8.20 -1.94
C LYS A 209 -17.06 8.10 -1.33
N CYS A 210 -16.17 7.26 -1.86
CA CYS A 210 -14.83 7.05 -1.30
C CYS A 210 -13.85 8.19 -1.60
N SER A 211 -14.04 8.88 -2.73
CA SER A 211 -13.24 10.05 -3.09
C SER A 211 -13.76 11.36 -2.50
N ASN A 212 -14.90 11.33 -1.79
CA ASN A 212 -15.63 12.51 -1.34
C ASN A 212 -16.03 13.43 -2.50
N GLN A 213 -16.61 12.85 -3.55
CA GLN A 213 -17.07 13.52 -4.78
C GLN A 213 -15.95 14.11 -5.64
N ARG A 214 -14.71 13.63 -5.48
CA ARG A 214 -13.55 14.15 -6.23
C ARG A 214 -13.24 13.35 -7.48
N SER A 215 -13.57 12.06 -7.51
CA SER A 215 -13.45 11.20 -8.68
C SER A 215 -14.82 10.60 -8.99
N LEU A 216 -15.33 10.89 -10.20
CA LEU A 216 -16.70 10.60 -10.58
C LEU A 216 -16.76 9.66 -11.79
N LEU A 217 -17.63 8.66 -11.69
CA LEU A 217 -18.07 7.82 -12.80
C LEU A 217 -19.59 7.97 -12.88
N THR A 218 -20.06 8.60 -13.95
CA THR A 218 -21.46 9.03 -14.13
C THR A 218 -21.92 8.70 -15.54
N GLN A 219 -23.23 8.73 -15.77
CA GLN A 219 -23.79 8.62 -17.12
C GLN A 219 -23.35 9.75 -18.05
N ALA A 220 -22.89 10.88 -17.50
CA ALA A 220 -22.42 12.02 -18.29
C ALA A 220 -21.02 11.79 -18.89
N ASN A 221 -20.14 11.09 -18.18
CA ASN A 221 -18.76 10.84 -18.63
C ASN A 221 -18.48 9.39 -19.05
N SER A 222 -19.46 8.49 -18.89
CA SER A 222 -19.30 7.05 -19.06
C SER A 222 -20.51 6.41 -19.75
N ARG A 223 -20.34 5.20 -20.28
CA ARG A 223 -21.37 4.52 -21.08
C ARG A 223 -21.38 3.01 -20.85
N VAL A 224 -22.57 2.41 -20.87
CA VAL A 224 -22.73 0.97 -21.10
C VAL A 224 -23.13 0.79 -22.57
N ALA A 225 -22.33 0.05 -23.33
CA ALA A 225 -22.60 -0.25 -24.73
C ALA A 225 -23.71 -1.30 -24.87
N GLU A 226 -24.36 -1.32 -26.04
CA GLU A 226 -25.19 -2.45 -26.45
C GLU A 226 -24.32 -3.71 -26.61
N VAL A 227 -24.91 -4.87 -26.34
CA VAL A 227 -24.19 -6.15 -26.35
C VAL A 227 -23.45 -6.35 -27.68
N VAL A 228 -22.17 -6.65 -27.59
CA VAL A 228 -21.32 -6.99 -28.73
C VAL A 228 -21.35 -8.49 -28.92
N SER A 229 -21.86 -8.94 -30.07
CA SER A 229 -21.83 -10.35 -30.44
C SER A 229 -20.54 -10.63 -31.20
N LEU A 230 -19.71 -11.52 -30.68
CA LEU A 230 -18.47 -11.98 -31.30
C LEU A 230 -18.60 -13.44 -31.74
N PRO A 231 -17.96 -13.85 -32.85
CA PRO A 231 -17.90 -15.25 -33.25
C PRO A 231 -17.10 -16.09 -32.24
N CYS A 232 -17.16 -17.42 -32.36
CA CYS A 232 -16.46 -18.34 -31.44
C CYS A 232 -14.93 -18.36 -31.63
N SER A 233 -14.45 -17.80 -32.73
CA SER A 233 -13.03 -17.63 -33.01
C SER A 233 -12.87 -16.50 -34.01
N GLY A 234 -11.69 -15.89 -34.03
CA GLY A 234 -11.38 -14.84 -34.97
C GLY A 234 -9.91 -14.48 -34.97
N THR A 235 -9.60 -13.35 -35.60
CA THR A 235 -8.25 -12.81 -35.63
C THR A 235 -8.32 -11.31 -35.42
N SER A 236 -7.54 -10.82 -34.48
CA SER A 236 -7.42 -9.40 -34.16
C SER A 236 -5.94 -9.03 -34.22
N ASN A 237 -5.58 -7.98 -34.96
CA ASN A 237 -4.19 -7.53 -35.10
C ASN A 237 -3.22 -8.66 -35.53
N GLY A 238 -3.69 -9.57 -36.40
CA GLY A 238 -2.90 -10.71 -36.87
C GLY A 238 -2.76 -11.87 -35.88
N VAL A 239 -3.38 -11.79 -34.70
CA VAL A 239 -3.34 -12.81 -33.65
C VAL A 239 -4.68 -13.54 -33.61
N ALA A 240 -4.63 -14.87 -33.77
CA ALA A 240 -5.81 -15.71 -33.67
C ALA A 240 -6.26 -15.87 -32.21
N TRP A 241 -7.57 -15.90 -32.00
CA TRP A 241 -8.19 -16.11 -30.69
C TRP A 241 -9.37 -17.07 -30.81
N ALA A 242 -9.69 -17.77 -29.71
CA ALA A 242 -10.83 -18.66 -29.62
C ALA A 242 -11.51 -18.55 -28.25
N THR A 243 -12.83 -18.74 -28.21
CA THR A 243 -13.62 -18.55 -26.97
C THR A 243 -13.58 -19.76 -26.02
N ASN A 244 -13.05 -20.90 -26.50
CA ASN A 244 -12.82 -22.10 -25.71
C ASN A 244 -11.43 -22.13 -25.05
N LYS A 245 -10.71 -21.02 -25.07
CA LYS A 245 -9.44 -20.77 -24.38
C LYS A 245 -9.56 -19.51 -23.52
N CYS A 246 -8.52 -19.18 -22.77
CA CYS A 246 -8.45 -17.95 -22.00
C CYS A 246 -7.00 -17.52 -21.78
N ASP A 247 -6.17 -17.66 -22.80
CA ASP A 247 -4.80 -17.16 -22.77
C ASP A 247 -4.80 -15.64 -23.04
N PHE A 248 -3.65 -14.99 -22.84
CA PHE A 248 -3.50 -13.54 -23.07
C PHE A 248 -4.01 -13.10 -24.45
N ASP A 249 -3.65 -13.85 -25.48
CA ASP A 249 -4.02 -13.57 -26.86
C ASP A 249 -5.54 -13.66 -27.07
N ASP A 250 -6.21 -14.56 -26.35
CA ASP A 250 -7.65 -14.76 -26.49
C ASP A 250 -8.43 -13.58 -25.93
N PHE A 251 -8.23 -13.24 -24.65
CA PHE A 251 -9.03 -12.18 -24.03
C PHE A 251 -8.68 -10.78 -24.57
N ASN A 252 -7.43 -10.54 -24.99
CA ASN A 252 -7.11 -9.31 -25.70
C ASN A 252 -7.68 -9.30 -27.13
N GLY A 253 -7.68 -10.44 -27.81
CA GLY A 253 -8.28 -10.61 -29.12
C GLY A 253 -9.78 -10.34 -29.11
N TRP A 254 -10.50 -10.83 -28.09
CA TRP A 254 -11.92 -10.54 -27.86
C TRP A 254 -12.16 -9.05 -27.66
N SER A 255 -11.33 -8.38 -26.84
CA SER A 255 -11.42 -6.94 -26.61
C SER A 255 -11.16 -6.12 -27.87
N ASP A 256 -10.19 -6.51 -28.70
CA ASP A 256 -9.92 -5.85 -29.98
C ASP A 256 -11.07 -6.01 -30.97
N ALA A 257 -11.64 -7.22 -31.05
CA ALA A 257 -12.80 -7.48 -31.90
C ALA A 257 -14.02 -6.69 -31.41
N ALA A 258 -14.20 -6.57 -30.08
CA ALA A 258 -15.27 -5.79 -29.51
C ALA A 258 -15.11 -4.28 -29.77
N ASP A 259 -13.88 -3.75 -29.61
CA ASP A 259 -13.57 -2.36 -29.93
C ASP A 259 -13.88 -2.06 -31.41
N ALA A 260 -13.43 -2.93 -32.33
CA ALA A 260 -13.71 -2.79 -33.75
C ALA A 260 -15.22 -2.83 -34.07
N ALA A 261 -15.97 -3.72 -33.42
CA ALA A 261 -17.42 -3.81 -33.59
C ALA A 261 -18.16 -2.56 -33.08
N LEU A 262 -17.71 -1.95 -31.97
CA LEU A 262 -18.28 -0.70 -31.47
C LEU A 262 -17.90 0.49 -32.36
N ALA A 263 -16.67 0.56 -32.84
CA ALA A 263 -16.23 1.58 -33.80
C ALA A 263 -17.04 1.52 -35.11
N ALA A 264 -17.31 0.31 -35.62
CA ALA A 264 -18.17 0.10 -36.79
C ALA A 264 -19.64 0.55 -36.56
N ARG A 265 -20.07 0.62 -35.29
CA ARG A 265 -21.37 1.20 -34.89
C ARG A 265 -21.31 2.72 -34.66
N GLY A 266 -20.19 3.37 -34.98
CA GLY A 266 -19.99 4.82 -34.82
C GLY A 266 -19.70 5.26 -33.38
N ILE A 267 -19.31 4.35 -32.49
CA ILE A 267 -18.92 4.72 -31.12
C ILE A 267 -17.45 5.10 -31.09
N ASP A 268 -17.18 6.36 -30.76
CA ASP A 268 -15.82 6.85 -30.54
C ASP A 268 -15.28 6.39 -29.16
N LEU A 269 -14.46 5.35 -29.19
CA LEU A 269 -13.84 4.78 -27.99
C LEU A 269 -12.69 5.63 -27.42
N SER A 270 -12.27 6.70 -28.09
CA SER A 270 -11.26 7.62 -27.56
C SER A 270 -11.82 8.57 -26.51
N GLN A 271 -13.15 8.75 -26.47
CA GLN A 271 -13.85 9.54 -25.44
C GLN A 271 -13.77 8.91 -24.06
N TYR A 272 -13.53 7.61 -23.98
CA TYR A 272 -13.48 6.85 -22.73
C TYR A 272 -12.06 6.40 -22.45
N LYS A 273 -11.46 6.95 -21.38
CA LYS A 273 -10.11 6.59 -20.97
C LYS A 273 -10.02 5.11 -20.59
N TYR A 274 -11.04 4.58 -19.91
CA TYR A 274 -11.08 3.21 -19.42
C TYR A 274 -12.11 2.35 -20.18
N ARG A 275 -11.78 1.09 -20.41
CA ARG A 275 -12.64 0.10 -21.09
C ARG A 275 -12.79 -1.13 -20.22
N VAL A 276 -14.02 -1.45 -19.82
CA VAL A 276 -14.34 -2.62 -19.02
C VAL A 276 -15.09 -3.62 -19.89
N TYR A 277 -14.47 -4.76 -20.18
CA TYR A 277 -15.08 -5.82 -20.98
C TYR A 277 -15.79 -6.81 -20.05
N LEU A 278 -17.11 -6.93 -20.22
CA LEU A 278 -17.92 -7.87 -19.46
C LEU A 278 -18.07 -9.14 -20.29
N LEU A 279 -17.28 -10.15 -19.96
CA LEU A 279 -17.23 -11.43 -20.64
C LEU A 279 -18.35 -12.34 -20.13
N PRO A 280 -19.05 -13.06 -21.01
CA PRO A 280 -20.12 -13.95 -20.59
C PRO A 280 -19.54 -15.11 -19.75
N PRO A 281 -20.40 -15.85 -19.02
CA PRO A 281 -19.93 -17.02 -18.29
C PRO A 281 -19.18 -17.99 -19.19
N THR A 282 -17.98 -18.34 -18.76
CA THR A 282 -17.07 -19.25 -19.44
C THR A 282 -16.45 -20.20 -18.42
N THR A 283 -16.18 -21.42 -18.87
CA THR A 283 -15.46 -22.44 -18.08
C THR A 283 -13.94 -22.35 -18.24
N THR A 284 -13.46 -21.50 -19.15
CA THR A 284 -12.03 -21.46 -19.56
C THR A 284 -11.22 -20.42 -18.80
N CYS A 285 -11.84 -19.33 -18.36
CA CYS A 285 -11.19 -18.30 -17.56
C CYS A 285 -11.36 -18.59 -16.07
N ALA A 286 -10.24 -18.71 -15.35
CA ALA A 286 -10.24 -19.07 -13.92
C ALA A 286 -10.23 -17.87 -12.97
N TRP A 287 -10.15 -16.65 -13.50
CA TRP A 287 -10.15 -15.37 -12.77
C TRP A 287 -11.55 -14.77 -12.71
N VAL A 288 -11.82 -13.87 -11.76
CA VAL A 288 -13.09 -13.10 -11.68
C VAL A 288 -12.99 -11.80 -12.46
N GLY A 289 -11.87 -11.11 -12.29
CA GLY A 289 -11.50 -9.93 -13.04
C GLY A 289 -10.00 -9.92 -13.35
N LEU A 290 -9.63 -9.05 -14.27
CA LEU A 290 -8.25 -8.72 -14.64
C LEU A 290 -8.18 -7.24 -15.00
N GLY A 291 -7.09 -6.57 -14.66
CA GLY A 291 -6.94 -5.13 -14.90
C GLY A 291 -5.53 -4.75 -15.30
N TYR A 292 -5.39 -3.90 -16.32
CA TYR A 292 -4.14 -3.21 -16.58
C TYR A 292 -3.76 -2.33 -15.39
N GLU A 293 -2.51 -2.44 -14.95
CA GLU A 293 -1.98 -1.71 -13.81
C GLU A 293 -1.34 -0.41 -14.29
N GLY A 294 -1.89 0.73 -13.85
CA GLY A 294 -1.34 2.05 -14.12
C GLY A 294 -1.57 2.55 -15.54
N CYS A 295 -2.60 3.37 -15.69
CA CYS A 295 -3.02 3.92 -16.97
C CYS A 295 -2.62 5.38 -17.17
N ASP A 296 -1.52 5.59 -17.87
CA ASP A 296 -1.00 6.91 -18.23
C ASP A 296 -1.66 7.53 -19.47
N GLY A 297 -2.51 6.76 -20.17
CA GLY A 297 -3.16 7.19 -21.42
C GLY A 297 -2.33 6.93 -22.67
N SER A 298 -1.16 6.29 -22.54
CA SER A 298 -0.31 5.93 -23.67
C SER A 298 -0.76 4.63 -24.38
N PHE A 299 -1.72 3.91 -23.81
CA PHE A 299 -2.38 2.74 -24.39
C PHE A 299 -3.84 2.68 -23.96
N ALA A 300 -4.65 1.87 -24.66
CA ALA A 300 -6.05 1.66 -24.28
C ALA A 300 -6.12 0.90 -22.94
N CYS A 301 -6.73 1.52 -21.94
CA CYS A 301 -6.83 0.95 -20.60
C CYS A 301 -7.96 -0.05 -20.50
N ARG A 302 -7.60 -1.27 -20.11
CA ARG A 302 -8.51 -2.40 -20.13
C ARG A 302 -8.66 -3.00 -18.75
N ALA A 303 -9.87 -3.43 -18.48
CA ALA A 303 -10.24 -4.33 -17.41
C ALA A 303 -11.23 -5.36 -17.98
N TRP A 304 -11.19 -6.57 -17.45
CA TRP A 304 -12.10 -7.66 -17.81
C TRP A 304 -12.82 -8.14 -16.57
N ILE A 305 -14.10 -8.44 -16.72
CA ILE A 305 -14.94 -9.05 -15.68
C ILE A 305 -15.62 -10.22 -16.33
N THR A 306 -15.49 -11.41 -15.76
CA THR A 306 -16.06 -12.62 -16.35
C THR A 306 -17.26 -13.12 -15.55
N GLY A 307 -17.96 -14.11 -16.09
CA GLY A 307 -18.94 -14.87 -15.33
C GLY A 307 -20.17 -14.07 -14.94
N ASP A 308 -20.67 -14.39 -13.76
CA ASP A 308 -21.91 -13.82 -13.21
C ASP A 308 -21.68 -12.47 -12.50
N PHE A 309 -20.51 -11.85 -12.71
CA PHE A 309 -20.08 -10.66 -11.97
C PHE A 309 -20.38 -9.33 -12.69
N TRP A 310 -21.08 -9.34 -13.83
CA TRP A 310 -21.40 -8.13 -14.62
C TRP A 310 -22.12 -7.04 -13.83
N THR A 311 -22.91 -7.44 -12.84
CA THR A 311 -23.67 -6.54 -11.97
C THR A 311 -23.13 -6.47 -10.55
N SER A 312 -21.90 -6.94 -10.33
CA SER A 312 -21.23 -6.90 -9.02
C SER A 312 -20.29 -5.68 -8.97
N PRO A 313 -20.62 -4.63 -8.19
CA PRO A 313 -19.82 -3.40 -8.19
C PRO A 313 -18.38 -3.58 -7.69
N GLN A 314 -18.17 -4.47 -6.70
CA GLN A 314 -16.86 -4.66 -6.07
C GLN A 314 -15.78 -5.12 -7.06
N PRO A 315 -15.93 -6.22 -7.83
CA PRO A 315 -14.89 -6.64 -8.77
C PRO A 315 -14.67 -5.59 -9.87
N ILE A 316 -15.73 -4.93 -10.35
CA ILE A 316 -15.57 -3.87 -11.36
C ILE A 316 -14.75 -2.69 -10.80
N ALA A 317 -15.02 -2.26 -9.57
CA ALA A 317 -14.27 -1.19 -8.92
C ALA A 317 -12.82 -1.62 -8.60
N HIS A 318 -12.59 -2.89 -8.28
CA HIS A 318 -11.28 -3.50 -8.08
C HIS A 318 -10.43 -3.40 -9.35
N GLU A 319 -10.93 -3.88 -10.49
CA GLU A 319 -10.18 -3.85 -11.75
C GLU A 319 -9.95 -2.44 -12.27
N LEU A 320 -10.92 -1.54 -12.09
CA LEU A 320 -10.70 -0.11 -12.36
C LEU A 320 -9.67 0.50 -11.40
N GLY A 321 -9.55 -0.02 -10.17
CA GLY A 321 -8.51 0.36 -9.22
C GLY A 321 -7.11 0.08 -9.75
N HIS A 322 -6.88 -1.07 -10.40
CA HIS A 322 -5.63 -1.34 -11.10
C HIS A 322 -5.34 -0.33 -12.20
N ASN A 323 -6.33 0.02 -13.02
CA ASN A 323 -6.16 1.08 -14.03
C ASN A 323 -5.75 2.41 -13.38
N LEU A 324 -6.17 2.64 -12.14
CA LEU A 324 -5.84 3.82 -11.34
C LEU A 324 -4.57 3.66 -10.48
N TYR A 325 -3.66 2.76 -10.87
CA TYR A 325 -2.37 2.49 -10.21
C TYR A 325 -2.46 1.82 -8.83
N MET A 326 -3.62 1.35 -8.38
CA MET A 326 -3.68 0.62 -7.11
C MET A 326 -3.25 -0.83 -7.31
N ALA A 327 -2.33 -1.31 -6.49
CA ALA A 327 -1.98 -2.72 -6.41
C ALA A 327 -2.87 -3.43 -5.39
N HIS A 328 -2.64 -4.73 -5.16
CA HIS A 328 -3.39 -5.49 -4.17
C HIS A 328 -3.17 -5.01 -2.72
N ALA A 329 -4.19 -5.22 -1.90
CA ALA A 329 -4.16 -4.98 -0.47
C ALA A 329 -4.23 -6.31 0.29
N GLY A 330 -3.09 -6.71 0.82
CA GLY A 330 -2.92 -8.00 1.47
C GLY A 330 -2.59 -7.90 2.96
N ALA A 331 -2.37 -9.06 3.55
CA ALA A 331 -1.88 -9.21 4.92
C ALA A 331 -1.03 -10.48 5.03
N ALA A 332 -0.13 -10.52 6.02
CA ALA A 332 0.57 -11.76 6.35
C ALA A 332 -0.38 -12.74 7.07
N ASN A 333 -0.39 -13.99 6.63
CA ASN A 333 -1.02 -15.10 7.30
C ASN A 333 -0.25 -15.50 8.57
N ALA A 334 -0.87 -16.31 9.42
CA ALA A 334 -0.26 -16.80 10.66
C ALA A 334 1.02 -17.63 10.42
N ASP A 335 1.16 -18.26 9.25
CA ASP A 335 2.34 -19.03 8.84
C ASP A 335 3.45 -18.17 8.20
N GLY A 336 3.23 -16.85 8.10
CA GLY A 336 4.15 -15.90 7.49
C GLY A 336 4.06 -15.78 5.97
N SER A 337 3.21 -16.58 5.30
CA SER A 337 2.89 -16.37 3.89
C SER A 337 2.11 -15.07 3.71
N PHE A 338 2.23 -14.42 2.54
CA PHE A 338 1.47 -13.21 2.24
C PHE A 338 0.21 -13.59 1.47
N ASP A 339 -0.96 -13.24 2.01
CA ASP A 339 -2.23 -13.28 1.28
C ASP A 339 -2.49 -11.89 0.69
N GLU A 340 -2.40 -11.78 -0.63
CA GLU A 340 -2.61 -10.54 -1.37
C GLU A 340 -4.04 -10.00 -1.26
N TYR A 341 -4.96 -10.81 -0.73
CA TYR A 341 -6.34 -10.44 -0.42
C TYR A 341 -6.65 -10.46 1.07
N GLY A 342 -5.63 -10.52 1.93
CA GLY A 342 -5.76 -10.58 3.38
C GLY A 342 -6.31 -9.29 4.03
N ASP A 343 -6.49 -8.20 3.27
CA ASP A 343 -7.08 -6.95 3.77
C ASP A 343 -8.57 -6.83 3.40
N SER A 344 -9.47 -7.21 4.30
CA SER A 344 -10.93 -7.03 4.09
C SER A 344 -11.42 -5.59 4.30
N THR A 345 -10.52 -4.63 4.57
CA THR A 345 -10.86 -3.22 4.70
C THR A 345 -10.69 -2.44 3.39
N CYS A 346 -10.14 -3.07 2.35
CA CYS A 346 -9.82 -2.44 1.09
C CYS A 346 -10.62 -3.02 -0.08
N VAL A 347 -10.97 -2.18 -1.06
CA VAL A 347 -11.52 -2.64 -2.35
C VAL A 347 -10.52 -3.48 -3.14
N MET A 348 -9.22 -3.24 -2.95
CA MET A 348 -8.11 -3.96 -3.57
C MET A 348 -7.67 -5.20 -2.79
N GLY A 349 -8.32 -5.52 -1.67
CA GLY A 349 -8.03 -6.69 -0.86
C GLY A 349 -9.12 -7.74 -1.03
N HIS A 350 -9.57 -8.32 0.09
CA HIS A 350 -10.58 -9.37 0.08
C HIS A 350 -11.77 -9.00 -0.81
N CYS A 351 -12.40 -9.99 -1.45
CA CYS A 351 -13.76 -9.81 -1.98
C CYS A 351 -14.73 -9.72 -0.77
N CYS A 352 -16.04 -9.61 -0.85
CA CYS A 352 -16.95 -9.48 -1.96
C CYS A 352 -17.86 -8.25 -1.69
N ASP A 353 -17.48 -7.41 -0.72
CA ASP A 353 -18.26 -6.25 -0.28
C ASP A 353 -17.74 -4.96 -0.89
N THR A 354 -18.66 -4.03 -1.13
CA THR A 354 -18.33 -2.72 -1.69
C THR A 354 -17.88 -1.77 -0.59
N ARG A 355 -16.58 -1.48 -0.54
CA ARG A 355 -15.91 -0.66 0.47
C ARG A 355 -14.91 0.30 -0.15
N CYS A 356 -14.45 1.28 0.63
CA CYS A 356 -13.41 2.19 0.16
C CYS A 356 -12.02 1.54 0.14
N PRO A 357 -11.08 2.10 -0.65
CA PRO A 357 -9.68 1.78 -0.50
C PRO A 357 -9.20 2.05 0.92
N ASN A 358 -8.21 1.29 1.37
CA ASN A 358 -7.55 1.52 2.65
C ASN A 358 -6.80 2.86 2.62
N THR A 359 -6.31 3.30 3.77
CA THR A 359 -5.67 4.60 3.93
C THR A 359 -4.50 4.86 2.98
N PRO A 360 -3.54 3.93 2.78
CA PRO A 360 -2.47 4.16 1.80
C PRO A 360 -2.99 4.32 0.37
N HIS A 361 -3.93 3.49 -0.10
CA HIS A 361 -4.52 3.65 -1.44
C HIS A 361 -5.37 4.92 -1.57
N ALA A 362 -6.17 5.28 -0.56
CA ALA A 362 -6.94 6.53 -0.57
C ALA A 362 -6.01 7.76 -0.64
N TRP A 363 -4.86 7.70 0.04
CA TRP A 363 -3.84 8.74 -0.04
C TRP A 363 -3.12 8.73 -1.39
N GLN A 364 -2.78 7.55 -1.94
CA GLN A 364 -2.23 7.39 -3.29
C GLN A 364 -3.09 8.13 -4.31
N MET A 365 -4.40 7.87 -4.29
CA MET A 365 -5.36 8.45 -5.21
C MET A 365 -5.57 9.96 -5.06
N GLY A 366 -4.95 10.57 -4.03
CA GLY A 366 -5.13 11.97 -3.68
C GLY A 366 -6.52 12.25 -3.11
N TRP A 367 -7.26 11.24 -2.63
CA TRP A 367 -8.61 11.38 -2.10
C TRP A 367 -8.63 11.89 -0.66
N VAL A 368 -7.58 11.59 0.11
CA VAL A 368 -7.38 12.02 1.49
C VAL A 368 -6.02 12.67 1.72
N SER A 369 -5.94 13.53 2.75
CA SER A 369 -4.69 14.09 3.26
C SER A 369 -4.32 13.43 4.59
N LEU A 370 -3.03 13.19 4.81
CA LEU A 370 -2.51 12.54 6.02
C LEU A 370 -1.51 13.45 6.73
N GLN A 371 -1.48 13.43 8.06
CA GLN A 371 -0.39 14.09 8.78
C GLN A 371 0.90 13.31 8.58
N GLN A 372 1.93 13.98 8.07
CA GLN A 372 3.25 13.41 7.84
C GLN A 372 4.10 13.48 9.12
N LEU A 373 4.70 12.35 9.48
CA LEU A 373 5.70 12.26 10.55
C LEU A 373 6.97 11.59 10.02
N ASP A 374 8.12 11.99 10.53
CA ASP A 374 9.44 11.46 10.20
C ASP A 374 10.44 11.73 11.33
N GLY A 375 11.72 11.42 11.12
CA GLY A 375 12.75 11.61 12.15
C GLY A 375 12.99 13.07 12.57
N THR A 376 12.49 14.05 11.80
CA THR A 376 12.60 15.48 12.13
C THR A 376 11.47 15.94 13.04
N SER A 377 10.25 15.42 12.79
CA SER A 377 9.01 15.76 13.48
C SER A 377 8.67 14.82 14.65
N LEU A 378 9.27 13.63 14.68
CA LEU A 378 9.14 12.62 15.72
C LEU A 378 10.53 12.18 16.22
N LYS A 379 11.07 12.90 17.20
CA LYS A 379 12.35 12.59 17.83
C LYS A 379 12.25 11.34 18.70
N ALA A 380 13.39 10.73 19.00
CA ALA A 380 13.44 9.59 19.92
C ALA A 380 12.93 10.01 21.32
N GLY A 381 12.08 9.17 21.92
CA GLY A 381 11.37 9.42 23.18
C GLY A 381 10.20 10.40 23.07
N GLN A 382 9.97 11.00 21.90
CA GLN A 382 8.89 11.95 21.72
C GLN A 382 7.58 11.22 21.43
N THR A 383 6.51 11.66 22.08
CA THR A 383 5.13 11.27 21.75
C THR A 383 4.41 12.41 21.04
N VAL A 384 3.78 12.10 19.91
CA VAL A 384 2.86 13.00 19.19
C VAL A 384 1.44 12.49 19.36
N THR A 385 0.51 13.38 19.69
CA THR A 385 -0.93 13.08 19.70
C THR A 385 -1.56 13.63 18.43
N ALA A 386 -2.38 12.82 17.76
CA ALA A 386 -3.10 13.22 16.56
C ALA A 386 -4.57 12.82 16.64
N VAL A 387 -5.43 13.67 16.07
CA VAL A 387 -6.84 13.33 15.82
C VAL A 387 -6.95 12.94 14.36
N VAL A 388 -7.32 11.68 14.12
CA VAL A 388 -7.52 11.12 12.77
C VAL A 388 -9.02 11.10 12.48
N ALA A 389 -9.46 11.80 11.44
CA ALA A 389 -10.84 11.77 11.00
C ALA A 389 -11.19 10.39 10.43
N ALA A 390 -12.42 9.93 10.65
CA ALA A 390 -12.91 8.73 9.99
C ALA A 390 -13.01 9.00 8.49
N GLN A 391 -12.48 8.11 7.65
CA GLN A 391 -12.52 8.27 6.19
C GLN A 391 -13.95 8.48 5.67
N ALA A 392 -14.93 7.78 6.25
CA ALA A 392 -16.36 7.92 5.94
C ALA A 392 -17.00 9.25 6.37
N SER A 393 -16.31 10.07 7.18
CA SER A 393 -16.79 11.37 7.66
C SER A 393 -16.20 12.57 6.91
N LEU A 394 -15.32 12.30 5.94
CA LEU A 394 -14.72 13.33 5.11
C LEU A 394 -15.73 13.84 4.08
N THR A 395 -15.49 15.05 3.61
CA THR A 395 -16.25 15.70 2.54
C THR A 395 -15.29 16.41 1.60
N ALA A 396 -15.75 16.78 0.40
CA ALA A 396 -14.97 17.59 -0.53
C ALA A 396 -14.42 18.86 0.13
N ALA A 397 -15.21 19.48 1.01
CA ALA A 397 -14.87 20.73 1.68
C ALA A 397 -13.80 20.58 2.78
N ASN A 398 -13.61 19.39 3.36
CA ASN A 398 -12.75 19.21 4.52
C ASN A 398 -11.55 18.26 4.30
N THR A 399 -11.48 17.55 3.17
CA THR A 399 -10.40 16.59 2.90
C THR A 399 -9.01 17.24 2.76
N ALA A 400 -8.95 18.54 2.47
CA ALA A 400 -7.70 19.31 2.41
C ALA A 400 -7.25 19.86 3.78
N THR A 401 -8.16 19.97 4.75
CA THR A 401 -7.91 20.63 6.04
C THR A 401 -7.96 19.67 7.22
N ARG A 402 -8.52 18.47 7.04
CA ARG A 402 -8.56 17.42 8.07
C ARG A 402 -7.65 16.27 7.70
N SER A 403 -6.88 15.83 8.68
CA SER A 403 -6.07 14.63 8.57
C SER A 403 -6.97 13.38 8.65
N ALA A 404 -7.00 12.59 7.59
CA ALA A 404 -7.69 11.28 7.56
C ALA A 404 -6.89 10.18 8.27
N GLY A 405 -5.66 10.48 8.67
CA GLY A 405 -4.71 9.49 9.14
C GLY A 405 -3.28 10.01 9.24
N LEU A 406 -2.34 9.13 9.51
CA LEU A 406 -0.91 9.45 9.58
C LEU A 406 -0.16 8.74 8.47
N ARG A 407 0.83 9.41 7.90
CA ARG A 407 1.88 8.80 7.09
C ARG A 407 3.20 8.99 7.84
N ILE A 408 3.77 7.90 8.32
CA ILE A 408 4.98 7.93 9.13
C ILE A 408 6.11 7.33 8.30
N THR A 409 7.08 8.14 7.93
CA THR A 409 8.30 7.69 7.24
C THR A 409 9.38 7.43 8.28
N PRO A 410 9.69 6.17 8.61
CA PRO A 410 10.63 5.83 9.68
C PRO A 410 12.08 6.06 9.22
N SER A 411 12.48 7.31 8.98
CA SER A 411 13.81 7.68 8.46
C SER A 411 14.98 7.30 9.38
N TRP A 412 14.68 6.82 10.58
CA TRP A 412 15.64 6.27 11.54
C TRP A 412 15.82 4.75 11.47
N SER A 413 15.04 4.05 10.64
CA SER A 413 15.09 2.60 10.49
C SER A 413 15.36 2.27 9.03
N ALA A 414 16.61 1.95 8.71
CA ALA A 414 17.01 1.62 7.34
C ALA A 414 16.16 0.44 6.79
N GLY A 415 15.66 0.61 5.56
CA GLY A 415 14.83 -0.39 4.88
C GLY A 415 13.39 -0.51 5.38
N ALA A 416 12.97 0.24 6.41
CA ALA A 416 11.60 0.20 6.88
C ALA A 416 10.67 0.97 5.93
N GLN A 417 9.56 0.31 5.56
CA GLN A 417 8.51 0.91 4.74
C GLN A 417 7.75 2.00 5.52
N PRO A 418 7.22 3.03 4.84
CA PRO A 418 6.27 3.95 5.44
C PRO A 418 5.10 3.23 6.11
N ILE A 419 4.73 3.71 7.29
CA ILE A 419 3.59 3.22 8.07
C ILE A 419 2.42 4.18 7.88
N PHE A 420 1.27 3.64 7.51
CA PHE A 420 0.02 4.38 7.37
C PHE A 420 -0.91 4.03 8.52
N VAL A 421 -1.50 5.03 9.15
CA VAL A 421 -2.48 4.88 10.22
C VAL A 421 -3.76 5.55 9.76
N GLY A 422 -4.91 4.87 9.80
CA GLY A 422 -6.18 5.49 9.44
C GLY A 422 -7.34 4.97 10.25
N TYR A 423 -8.43 5.73 10.28
CA TYR A 423 -9.61 5.39 11.06
C TYR A 423 -10.81 5.14 10.14
N ARG A 424 -11.46 3.98 10.32
CA ARG A 424 -12.55 3.52 9.45
C ARG A 424 -13.81 3.31 10.27
N THR A 425 -14.95 3.81 9.80
CA THR A 425 -16.26 3.65 10.44
C THR A 425 -17.30 3.29 9.39
N ARG A 426 -18.39 2.65 9.83
CA ARG A 426 -19.57 2.43 9.00
C ARG A 426 -20.51 3.61 9.17
N ALA A 427 -20.63 4.44 8.15
CA ALA A 427 -21.66 5.46 8.08
C ALA A 427 -22.65 5.11 6.95
N ALA A 428 -23.95 5.20 7.23
CA ALA A 428 -24.96 5.01 6.21
C ALA A 428 -24.74 6.01 5.06
N GLY A 429 -24.87 5.55 3.81
CA GLY A 429 -24.61 6.38 2.63
C GLY A 429 -23.14 6.65 2.31
N SER A 430 -22.20 6.29 3.20
CA SER A 430 -20.76 6.37 2.90
C SER A 430 -20.29 5.19 2.05
N GLY A 431 -19.07 5.29 1.50
CA GLY A 431 -18.46 4.20 0.75
C GLY A 431 -18.05 3.00 1.62
N ASP A 432 -18.02 3.17 2.95
CA ASP A 432 -17.72 2.12 3.93
C ASP A 432 -18.96 1.54 4.61
N ALA A 433 -20.16 1.77 4.06
CA ALA A 433 -21.40 1.24 4.64
C ALA A 433 -21.36 -0.30 4.83
N THR A 434 -20.62 -1.02 3.99
CA THR A 434 -20.49 -2.49 4.04
C THR A 434 -19.18 -2.99 4.66
N LEU A 435 -18.34 -2.11 5.22
CA LEU A 435 -17.12 -2.52 5.93
C LEU A 435 -17.45 -3.59 7.00
N PRO A 436 -16.66 -4.66 7.16
CA PRO A 436 -16.91 -5.67 8.19
C PRO A 436 -17.06 -5.07 9.59
N ALA A 437 -18.01 -5.59 10.37
CA ALA A 437 -18.42 -4.98 11.64
C ALA A 437 -17.30 -5.00 12.70
N ASP A 438 -16.47 -6.05 12.68
CA ASP A 438 -15.30 -6.22 13.54
C ASP A 438 -14.15 -5.28 13.17
N GLN A 439 -14.12 -4.81 11.92
CA GLN A 439 -13.16 -3.83 11.40
C GLN A 439 -13.64 -2.38 11.56
N ALA A 440 -14.96 -2.16 11.67
CA ALA A 440 -15.52 -0.84 11.86
C ALA A 440 -15.21 -0.23 13.25
N GLY A 441 -15.00 1.08 13.29
CA GLY A 441 -14.71 1.79 14.54
C GLY A 441 -13.32 1.48 15.09
N LYS A 442 -12.39 1.07 14.21
CA LYS A 442 -11.00 0.75 14.57
C LYS A 442 -10.01 1.64 13.83
N VAL A 443 -8.85 1.82 14.46
CA VAL A 443 -7.67 2.39 13.82
C VAL A 443 -6.92 1.25 13.15
N HIS A 444 -6.71 1.35 11.84
CA HIS A 444 -5.99 0.37 11.04
C HIS A 444 -4.57 0.85 10.76
N LEU A 445 -3.65 -0.11 10.74
CA LEU A 445 -2.23 0.11 10.49
C LEU A 445 -1.81 -0.67 9.26
N TYR A 446 -1.10 -0.01 8.37
CA TYR A 446 -0.59 -0.59 7.13
C TYR A 446 0.88 -0.23 6.94
N THR A 447 1.61 -1.04 6.21
CA THR A 447 2.90 -0.64 5.62
C THR A 447 2.77 -0.67 4.11
N SER A 448 3.38 0.30 3.43
CA SER A 448 3.43 0.30 1.97
C SER A 448 4.53 1.23 1.45
N ALA A 449 5.14 0.85 0.32
CA ALA A 449 6.16 1.62 -0.37
C ALA A 449 5.59 2.81 -1.18
N ILE A 450 4.26 2.95 -1.27
CA ILE A 450 3.62 4.00 -2.07
C ILE A 450 4.21 5.37 -1.72
N SER A 451 4.79 5.98 -2.74
CA SER A 451 5.48 7.27 -2.64
C SER A 451 4.73 8.43 -3.30
N ASN A 452 3.84 8.15 -4.25
CA ASN A 452 3.10 9.14 -5.03
C ASN A 452 1.86 8.51 -5.70
N THR A 453 1.08 9.30 -6.45
CA THR A 453 -0.18 8.87 -7.11
C THR A 453 -0.01 7.71 -8.08
N TYR A 454 1.10 7.65 -8.81
CA TYR A 454 1.30 6.70 -9.91
C TYR A 454 2.25 5.57 -9.52
N ASP A 455 2.34 5.26 -8.23
CA ASP A 455 3.22 4.23 -7.69
C ASP A 455 2.44 2.98 -7.31
N PRO A 456 2.34 1.97 -8.20
CA PRO A 456 1.55 0.77 -7.97
C PRO A 456 2.27 -0.19 -7.04
N GLN A 457 2.24 0.12 -5.74
CA GLN A 457 2.84 -0.71 -4.69
C GLN A 457 1.74 -1.38 -3.87
N PRO A 458 1.90 -2.65 -3.50
CA PRO A 458 0.94 -3.33 -2.65
C PRO A 458 0.89 -2.67 -1.27
N THR A 459 -0.22 -2.89 -0.58
CA THR A 459 -0.39 -2.47 0.81
C THR A 459 -0.47 -3.69 1.70
N ASP A 460 0.15 -3.63 2.86
CA ASP A 460 0.24 -4.74 3.81
C ASP A 460 -0.43 -4.32 5.12
N TRP A 461 -1.61 -4.89 5.39
CA TRP A 461 -2.39 -4.64 6.61
C TRP A 461 -1.74 -5.35 7.80
N LYS A 462 -1.40 -4.57 8.82
CA LYS A 462 -0.63 -5.02 10.00
C LYS A 462 -1.47 -5.27 11.23
N ALA A 463 -2.45 -4.41 11.48
CA ALA A 463 -3.26 -4.47 12.69
C ALA A 463 -4.51 -3.61 12.59
N GLN A 464 -5.46 -3.90 13.48
CA GLN A 464 -6.56 -3.03 13.85
C GLN A 464 -6.59 -2.84 15.36
N LEU A 465 -6.84 -1.62 15.81
CA LEU A 465 -6.82 -1.24 17.21
C LEU A 465 -8.14 -0.58 17.61
N ALA A 466 -8.73 -1.07 18.70
CA ALA A 466 -9.80 -0.37 19.42
C ALA A 466 -9.22 0.67 20.38
N ALA A 467 -10.07 1.52 20.98
CA ALA A 467 -9.66 2.39 22.07
C ALA A 467 -8.98 1.58 23.21
N GLY A 468 -7.86 2.08 23.71
CA GLY A 468 -6.98 1.38 24.65
C GLY A 468 -5.93 0.46 24.00
N GLY A 469 -6.12 0.06 22.73
CA GLY A 469 -5.20 -0.80 22.01
C GLY A 469 -3.89 -0.11 21.62
N SER A 470 -2.84 -0.93 21.41
CA SER A 470 -1.55 -0.46 20.91
C SER A 470 -0.88 -1.46 19.97
N TRP A 471 -0.06 -0.95 19.06
CA TRP A 471 0.77 -1.72 18.13
C TRP A 471 2.19 -1.16 18.08
N SER A 472 3.17 -2.00 17.78
CA SER A 472 4.56 -1.56 17.67
C SER A 472 5.32 -2.26 16.55
N ALA A 473 6.10 -1.48 15.80
CA ALA A 473 7.08 -1.95 14.81
C ALA A 473 8.10 -0.84 14.53
N ALA A 474 9.26 -1.17 13.94
CA ALA A 474 10.28 -0.19 13.51
C ALA A 474 10.69 0.86 14.60
N GLY A 475 10.77 0.41 15.86
CA GLY A 475 11.08 1.29 16.99
C GLY A 475 9.96 2.27 17.35
N LEU A 476 8.72 1.98 16.96
CA LEU A 476 7.56 2.87 17.03
C LEU A 476 6.44 2.20 17.84
N VAL A 477 5.66 3.00 18.56
CA VAL A 477 4.44 2.55 19.25
C VAL A 477 3.30 3.47 18.88
N VAL A 478 2.23 2.89 18.33
CA VAL A 478 0.97 3.57 18.07
C VAL A 478 -0.04 3.11 19.12
N ARG A 479 -0.75 4.04 19.76
CA ARG A 479 -1.82 3.74 20.72
C ARG A 479 -3.08 4.49 20.36
N VAL A 480 -4.24 3.88 20.56
CA VAL A 480 -5.54 4.53 20.40
C VAL A 480 -6.03 4.98 21.77
N LYS A 481 -6.10 6.28 22.00
CA LYS A 481 -6.59 6.84 23.28
C LYS A 481 -8.12 6.83 23.34
N ALA A 482 -8.76 7.21 22.23
CA ALA A 482 -10.21 7.25 22.10
C ALA A 482 -10.61 7.00 20.65
N ALA A 483 -11.79 6.44 20.44
CA ALA A 483 -12.41 6.24 19.13
C ALA A 483 -13.89 6.59 19.23
N GLY A 484 -14.39 7.41 18.30
CA GLY A 484 -15.77 7.86 18.22
C GLY A 484 -16.34 7.72 16.81
N PRO A 485 -17.57 8.18 16.54
CA PRO A 485 -18.22 7.95 15.24
C PRO A 485 -17.54 8.63 14.05
N THR A 486 -16.84 9.74 14.28
CA THR A 486 -16.27 10.59 13.22
C THR A 486 -14.75 10.76 13.31
N SER A 487 -14.11 10.33 14.40
CA SER A 487 -12.66 10.44 14.57
C SER A 487 -12.14 9.52 15.67
N ALA A 488 -10.83 9.29 15.66
CA ALA A 488 -10.09 8.67 16.74
C ALA A 488 -8.92 9.56 17.18
N THR A 489 -8.57 9.50 18.46
CA THR A 489 -7.36 10.13 18.99
C THR A 489 -6.29 9.06 19.16
N VAL A 490 -5.16 9.24 18.47
CA VAL A 490 -4.02 8.33 18.50
C VAL A 490 -2.79 9.02 19.06
N THR A 491 -1.94 8.26 19.75
CA THR A 491 -0.60 8.70 20.13
C THR A 491 0.44 7.86 19.42
N VAL A 492 1.49 8.51 18.94
CA VAL A 492 2.60 7.91 18.22
C VAL A 492 3.88 8.25 18.95
N CYS A 493 4.62 7.23 19.39
CA CYS A 493 5.88 7.39 20.12
C CYS A 493 7.01 6.66 19.40
N ARG A 494 8.16 7.31 19.28
CA ARG A 494 9.39 6.68 18.79
C ARG A 494 10.25 6.28 19.99
N ARG A 495 10.55 5.00 20.14
CA ARG A 495 11.34 4.47 21.26
C ARG A 495 12.76 5.05 21.25
N ALA A 496 13.27 5.32 22.44
CA ALA A 496 14.66 5.73 22.70
C ALA A 496 15.40 4.79 23.68
N GLY A 497 14.71 3.78 24.23
CA GLY A 497 15.29 2.81 25.16
C GLY A 497 14.60 2.88 26.52
N ALA A 498 15.33 2.62 27.60
CA ALA A 498 14.82 2.78 28.96
C ALA A 498 14.73 4.27 29.36
N GLU A 499 13.90 4.55 30.35
CA GLU A 499 13.86 5.88 30.95
C GLU A 499 15.19 6.27 31.62
N THR A 500 15.54 7.54 31.48
CA THR A 500 16.74 8.16 32.03
C THR A 500 16.34 9.39 32.84
N LEU A 501 17.17 9.82 33.80
CA LEU A 501 16.87 11.05 34.54
C LEU A 501 16.66 12.25 33.59
N ALA A 502 17.44 12.32 32.51
CA ALA A 502 17.32 13.37 31.51
C ALA A 502 15.98 13.30 30.73
N SER A 503 15.57 12.12 30.25
CA SER A 503 14.28 11.96 29.56
C SER A 503 13.11 12.31 30.47
N CYS A 504 13.15 11.85 31.72
CA CYS A 504 12.12 12.12 32.71
C CYS A 504 12.00 13.61 33.06
N GLN A 505 13.13 14.31 33.20
CA GLN A 505 13.15 15.76 33.41
C GLN A 505 12.67 16.53 32.17
N ALA A 506 12.93 16.01 30.97
CA ALA A 506 12.47 16.58 29.71
C ALA A 506 11.01 16.24 29.37
N GLY A 507 10.34 15.37 30.13
CA GLY A 507 8.99 14.90 29.85
C GLY A 507 8.88 14.02 28.61
N LEU A 508 9.94 13.27 28.30
CA LEU A 508 9.98 12.28 27.21
C LEU A 508 9.52 10.91 27.71
N ASP A 509 9.03 10.09 26.78
CA ASP A 509 8.58 8.71 26.94
C ASP A 509 9.53 7.80 26.13
N ASN A 510 10.72 7.55 26.66
CA ASN A 510 11.76 6.77 26.01
C ASN A 510 11.33 5.32 25.75
N ASP A 511 10.55 4.74 26.67
CA ASP A 511 10.11 3.36 26.57
C ASP A 511 8.75 3.21 25.85
N CYS A 512 8.11 4.33 25.50
CA CYS A 512 6.83 4.42 24.82
C CYS A 512 5.68 3.70 25.53
N ASN A 513 5.69 3.65 26.86
CA ASN A 513 4.62 3.06 27.66
C ASN A 513 3.36 3.97 27.74
N GLY A 514 3.46 5.20 27.24
CA GLY A 514 2.38 6.19 27.19
C GLY A 514 2.27 7.05 28.45
N ARG A 515 3.30 7.07 29.29
CA ARG A 515 3.42 7.86 30.52
C ARG A 515 4.73 8.64 30.49
N VAL A 516 4.76 9.79 31.16
CA VAL A 516 5.96 10.65 31.25
C VAL A 516 6.08 11.25 32.65
N GLY A 517 7.29 11.67 33.01
CA GLY A 517 7.53 12.37 34.28
C GLY A 517 7.09 11.54 35.49
N SER A 518 6.40 12.13 36.46
CA SER A 518 5.99 11.41 37.67
C SER A 518 4.86 10.40 37.45
N ALA A 519 4.12 10.48 36.33
CA ALA A 519 3.10 9.49 35.98
C ALA A 519 3.73 8.17 35.50
N ASP A 520 4.98 8.22 35.04
CA ASP A 520 5.77 7.06 34.70
C ASP A 520 6.51 6.54 35.94
N ALA A 521 6.42 5.23 36.22
CA ALA A 521 7.00 4.62 37.42
C ALA A 521 8.53 4.57 37.40
N ALA A 522 9.14 4.35 36.23
CA ALA A 522 10.59 4.40 36.07
C ALA A 522 11.10 5.82 36.29
N CYS A 523 10.40 6.82 35.72
CA CYS A 523 10.73 8.21 35.92
C CYS A 523 10.50 8.70 37.35
N ALA A 524 9.40 8.33 37.99
CA ALA A 524 9.15 8.65 39.40
C ALA A 524 10.31 8.16 40.30
N THR A 525 10.81 6.94 40.03
CA THR A 525 11.96 6.37 40.75
C THR A 525 13.24 7.17 40.49
N LEU A 526 13.53 7.51 39.24
CA LEU A 526 14.73 8.28 38.86
C LEU A 526 14.71 9.70 39.43
N LEU A 527 13.57 10.38 39.36
CA LEU A 527 13.38 11.72 39.89
C LEU A 527 13.49 11.74 41.43
N ALA A 528 12.91 10.75 42.12
CA ALA A 528 13.03 10.64 43.57
C ALA A 528 14.48 10.41 44.02
N LYS A 529 15.23 9.53 43.32
CA LYS A 529 16.66 9.30 43.58
C LYS A 529 17.47 10.58 43.35
N ALA A 530 17.21 11.32 42.28
CA ALA A 530 17.89 12.58 41.99
C ALA A 530 17.61 13.66 43.06
N ALA A 531 16.34 13.78 43.50
CA ALA A 531 15.96 14.70 44.55
C ALA A 531 16.62 14.35 45.90
N ALA A 532 16.68 13.07 46.26
CA ALA A 532 17.37 12.61 47.46
C ALA A 532 18.88 12.91 47.40
N ALA A 533 19.52 12.67 46.25
CA ALA A 533 20.93 12.99 46.04
C ALA A 533 21.21 14.50 46.12
N ALA A 534 20.34 15.33 45.55
CA ALA A 534 20.46 16.79 45.64
C ALA A 534 20.33 17.28 47.09
N LYS A 535 19.38 16.73 47.86
CA LYS A 535 19.22 17.02 49.29
C LYS A 535 20.46 16.63 50.10
N ALA A 536 21.02 15.44 49.84
CA ALA A 536 22.26 14.99 50.49
C ALA A 536 23.45 15.89 50.16
N LYS A 537 23.60 16.30 48.90
CA LYS A 537 24.66 17.24 48.46
C LYS A 537 24.51 18.62 49.12
N ALA A 538 23.29 19.15 49.21
CA ALA A 538 23.02 20.41 49.88
C ALA A 538 23.34 20.34 51.39
N ALA A 539 22.96 19.25 52.06
CA ALA A 539 23.30 19.02 53.46
C ALA A 539 24.82 18.92 53.67
N ALA A 540 25.54 18.22 52.80
CA ALA A 540 27.00 18.13 52.84
C ALA A 540 27.67 19.49 52.63
N ALA A 541 27.19 20.30 51.68
CA ALA A 541 27.70 21.65 51.43
C ALA A 541 27.43 22.60 52.62
N ALA A 542 26.25 22.51 53.24
CA ALA A 542 25.93 23.27 54.45
C ALA A 542 26.85 22.89 55.62
N LYS A 543 27.11 21.59 55.81
CA LYS A 543 28.05 21.10 56.83
C LYS A 543 29.48 21.59 56.56
N ALA A 544 29.93 21.58 55.31
CA ALA A 544 31.25 22.10 54.93
C ALA A 544 31.36 23.62 55.19
N LYS A 545 30.32 24.39 54.84
CA LYS A 545 30.26 25.84 55.12
C LYS A 545 30.29 26.13 56.63
N ALA A 546 29.56 25.36 57.43
CA ALA A 546 29.57 25.47 58.88
C ALA A 546 30.96 25.13 59.47
N ALA A 547 31.61 24.08 58.98
CA ALA A 547 32.96 23.70 59.40
C ALA A 547 34.00 24.78 59.05
N ALA A 548 33.92 25.36 57.84
CA ALA A 548 34.78 26.47 57.42
C ALA A 548 34.57 27.71 58.29
N ALA A 549 33.32 28.06 58.61
CA ALA A 549 33.00 29.17 59.51
C ALA A 549 33.54 28.93 60.93
N ALA A 550 33.43 27.70 61.45
CA ALA A 550 34.01 27.33 62.75
C ALA A 550 35.54 27.45 62.76
N LYS A 551 36.22 27.00 61.69
CA LYS A 551 37.68 27.12 61.54
C LYS A 551 38.12 28.59 61.44
N ALA A 552 37.38 29.42 60.71
CA ALA A 552 37.65 30.86 60.62
C ALA A 552 37.48 31.56 61.98
N LYS A 553 36.43 31.22 62.74
CA LYS A 553 36.22 31.74 64.10
C LYS A 553 37.35 31.32 65.05
N ALA A 554 37.81 30.07 64.98
CA ALA A 554 38.94 29.58 65.76
C ALA A 554 40.25 30.31 65.39
N ALA A 555 40.52 30.53 64.10
CA ALA A 555 41.67 31.29 63.63
C ALA A 555 41.64 32.75 64.10
N ALA A 556 40.48 33.41 64.04
CA ALA A 556 40.30 34.76 64.55
C ALA A 556 40.53 34.84 66.06
N ALA A 557 40.03 33.86 66.83
CA ALA A 557 40.28 33.76 68.27
C ALA A 557 41.78 33.55 68.58
N ALA A 558 42.46 32.70 67.82
CA ALA A 558 43.90 32.49 67.95
C ALA A 558 44.71 33.75 67.62
N ALA A 559 44.34 34.49 66.56
CA ALA A 559 44.96 35.75 66.21
C ALA A 559 44.75 36.83 67.29
N ALA A 560 43.54 36.91 67.85
CA ALA A 560 43.24 37.81 68.97
C ALA A 560 44.06 37.46 70.23
N ALA A 561 44.18 36.16 70.54
CA ALA A 561 45.01 35.69 71.65
C ALA A 561 46.51 35.99 71.44
N ALA A 562 47.01 35.83 70.20
CA ALA A 562 48.38 36.18 69.84
C ALA A 562 48.64 37.70 69.96
N ALA A 563 47.70 38.52 69.49
CA ALA A 563 47.77 39.98 69.63
C ALA A 563 47.74 40.42 71.11
N ALA A 564 46.93 39.78 71.94
CA ALA A 564 46.88 40.03 73.39
C ALA A 564 48.21 39.67 74.06
N LYS A 565 48.81 38.51 73.73
CA LYS A 565 50.15 38.13 74.20
C LYS A 565 51.22 39.11 73.76
N ALA A 566 51.20 39.58 72.50
CA ALA A 566 52.15 40.57 71.99
C ALA A 566 52.03 41.91 72.74
N LYS A 567 50.80 42.38 73.02
CA LYS A 567 50.56 43.56 73.85
C LYS A 567 51.10 43.39 75.28
N ALA A 568 50.88 42.23 75.89
CA ALA A 568 51.38 41.93 77.24
C ALA A 568 52.92 41.89 77.27
N ALA A 569 53.56 41.29 76.26
CA ALA A 569 55.01 41.26 76.13
C ALA A 569 55.59 42.68 75.92
N ALA A 570 54.95 43.52 75.11
CA ALA A 570 55.34 44.92 74.94
C ALA A 570 55.21 45.73 76.25
N ALA A 571 54.13 45.51 77.02
CA ALA A 571 53.95 46.14 78.33
C ALA A 571 54.99 45.66 79.36
N ALA A 572 55.35 44.37 79.34
CA ALA A 572 56.42 43.83 80.19
C ALA A 572 57.79 44.41 79.83
N ALA A 573 58.10 44.53 78.53
CA ALA A 573 59.33 45.16 78.05
C ALA A 573 59.41 46.66 78.43
N ALA A 574 58.28 47.37 78.40
CA ALA A 574 58.19 48.75 78.88
C ALA A 574 58.45 48.87 80.39
N LYS A 575 57.95 47.91 81.20
CA LYS A 575 58.25 47.82 82.63
C LYS A 575 59.71 47.50 82.93
N ALA A 576 60.35 46.63 82.14
CA ALA A 576 61.77 46.28 82.31
C ALA A 576 62.71 47.47 82.04
N LYS A 577 62.32 48.42 81.18
CA LYS A 577 63.06 49.68 80.94
C LYS A 577 62.91 50.72 82.05
N ALA A 578 62.03 50.51 83.03
CA ALA A 578 61.76 51.46 84.11
C ALA A 578 62.44 51.10 85.46
N SER A 579 63.33 50.11 85.48
CA SER A 579 64.08 49.75 86.70
C SER A 579 65.30 50.68 86.87
N PRO A 580 65.41 51.43 88.00
CA PRO A 580 66.55 52.30 88.24
C PRO A 580 67.79 51.49 88.65
N ALA A 581 68.94 51.88 88.12
CA ALA A 581 70.24 51.30 88.44
C ALA A 581 70.54 51.40 89.96
N PRO A 582 71.10 50.35 90.58
CA PRO A 582 71.53 50.41 91.97
C PRO A 582 72.79 51.28 92.10
N LYS A 583 72.85 51.97 93.24
CA LYS A 583 73.78 53.05 93.62
C LYS A 583 75.26 52.65 93.59
#